data_AF-A0A968JH01-F1
#
_entry.id   AF-A0A968JH01-F1
#
_cell.length_a   1.000
_cell.length_b   1.000
_cell.length_c   1.000
_cell.angle_alpha   90.00
_cell.angle_beta   90.00
_cell.angle_gamma   90.00
#
_symmetry.space_group_name_H-M   'P 1'
#
loop_
_entity.id
_entity.type
_entity.pdbx_description
1 polymer ?
#
loop_
_entity_poly.entity_id
_entity_poly.type
_entity_poly.pdbx_seq_one_letter_code
_entity_poly.pdbx_strand_id
1 'polypeptide(L)' 'MEDAPEPPQSAAVDFSGVYVRKNLKETVFFLPNLKTDAEGNIIIQFTMNEALTRWKFLGFAHTKDLKFATTQHETITQKS' A
#
# COMPACT_ATOMS: atom_id res chain seq x y z
N MET A 1 -37.88 24.28 -42.36
CA MET A 1 -37.17 23.23 -41.60
C MET A 1 -36.21 23.97 -40.71
N GLU A 2 -36.59 24.15 -39.44
CA GLU A 2 -35.71 24.74 -38.43
C GLU A 2 -34.49 23.84 -38.26
N ASP A 3 -33.32 24.45 -38.37
CA ASP A 3 -32.03 23.81 -38.13
C ASP A 3 -31.98 23.45 -36.63
N ALA A 4 -31.94 22.16 -36.32
CA ALA A 4 -31.88 21.69 -34.94
C ALA A 4 -30.50 22.06 -34.35
N PRO A 5 -30.42 22.60 -33.13
CA PRO A 5 -29.12 22.87 -32.52
C PRO A 5 -28.36 21.56 -32.33
N GLU A 6 -27.15 21.49 -32.89
CA GLU A 6 -26.25 20.36 -32.69
C GLU A 6 -26.03 20.11 -31.19
N PRO A 7 -26.01 18.83 -30.74
CA PRO A 7 -25.80 18.53 -29.33
C PRO A 7 -24.45 19.09 -28.88
N PRO A 8 -24.34 19.59 -27.64
CA PRO A 8 -23.09 20.16 -27.15
C PRO A 8 -21.98 19.12 -27.27
N GLN A 9 -20.95 19.44 -28.05
CA GLN A 9 -19.73 18.66 -28.17
C GLN A 9 -19.20 18.43 -26.75
N SER A 10 -19.14 17.16 -26.34
CA SER A 10 -18.58 16.75 -25.05
C SER A 10 -17.20 17.38 -24.90
N ALA A 11 -17.07 18.33 -23.97
CA ALA A 11 -15.80 18.96 -23.68
C ALA A 11 -14.80 17.85 -23.31
N ALA A 12 -13.86 17.56 -24.20
CA ALA A 12 -12.86 16.53 -23.99
C ALA A 12 -11.99 16.97 -22.80
N VAL A 13 -12.14 16.29 -21.67
CA VAL A 13 -11.31 16.51 -20.50
C VAL A 13 -9.89 16.05 -20.83
N ASP A 14 -8.92 16.95 -20.76
CA ASP A 14 -7.51 16.63 -20.97
C ASP A 14 -6.92 15.94 -19.73
N PHE A 15 -6.42 14.72 -19.92
CA PHE A 15 -5.79 13.90 -18.88
C PHE A 15 -4.26 13.85 -18.99
N SER A 16 -3.64 14.64 -19.87
CA SER A 16 -2.20 14.63 -20.13
C SER A 16 -1.33 14.85 -18.87
N GLY A 17 -1.85 15.56 -17.86
CA GLY A 17 -1.20 15.80 -16.57
C GLY A 17 -1.54 14.79 -15.45
N VAL A 18 -2.41 13.81 -15.71
CA VAL A 18 -2.87 12.86 -14.68
C VAL A 18 -2.00 11.62 -14.66
N TYR A 19 -1.23 11.48 -13.58
CA TYR A 19 -0.43 10.27 -13.36
C TYR A 19 -1.29 9.12 -12.82
N VAL A 20 -1.36 8.02 -13.58
CA VAL A 20 -2.06 6.79 -13.18
C VAL A 20 -1.12 5.92 -12.34
N ARG A 21 -1.60 5.53 -11.15
CA ARG A 21 -0.89 4.63 -10.23
C ARG A 21 -0.75 3.23 -10.83
N LYS A 22 0.42 2.61 -10.70
CA LYS A 22 0.74 1.32 -11.32
C LYS A 22 1.14 0.24 -10.32
N ASN A 23 1.82 0.60 -9.23
CA ASN A 23 2.32 -0.35 -8.24
C ASN A 23 1.29 -0.58 -7.12
N LEU A 24 0.37 -1.52 -7.36
CA LEU A 24 -0.74 -1.87 -6.47
C LEU A 24 -0.63 -3.29 -5.90
N LYS A 25 0.59 -3.79 -5.67
CA LYS A 25 0.81 -5.13 -5.10
C LYS A 25 0.14 -5.26 -3.72
N GLU A 26 -0.49 -6.39 -3.45
CA GLU A 26 -1.16 -6.67 -2.16
C GLU A 26 -0.17 -6.87 -0.99
N THR A 27 1.10 -7.16 -1.27
CA THR A 27 2.15 -7.34 -0.26
C THR A 27 3.32 -6.41 -0.57
N VAL A 28 3.68 -5.58 0.39
CA VAL A 28 4.76 -4.58 0.26
C VAL A 28 6.11 -5.14 0.70
N PHE A 29 6.12 -6.01 1.70
CA PHE A 29 7.34 -6.67 2.18
C PHE A 29 7.03 -8.08 2.71
N PHE A 30 8.04 -8.95 2.68
CA PHE A 30 8.02 -10.25 3.32
C PHE A 30 9.44 -10.60 3.79
N LEU A 31 9.65 -10.63 5.11
CA LEU A 31 10.97 -10.78 5.73
C LEU A 31 10.95 -11.97 6.72
N PRO A 32 11.10 -13.20 6.23
CA PRO A 32 10.95 -14.41 7.06
C PRO A 32 12.13 -14.68 7.99
N ASN A 33 13.30 -14.14 7.67
CA ASN A 33 14.55 -14.42 8.38
C ASN A 33 15.10 -13.13 9.01
N LEU A 34 14.56 -12.77 10.17
CA LEU A 34 15.02 -11.62 10.96
C LEU A 34 15.65 -12.14 12.25
N LYS A 35 16.79 -11.55 12.63
CA LYS A 35 17.46 -11.82 13.91
C LYS A 35 17.44 -10.55 14.73
N THR A 36 17.15 -10.70 16.02
CA THR A 36 17.26 -9.60 16.97
C THR A 36 18.71 -9.20 17.17
N ASP A 37 18.92 -7.94 17.53
CA ASP A 37 20.21 -7.52 18.08
C ASP A 37 20.43 -8.06 19.51
N ALA A 38 21.50 -7.61 20.16
CA ALA A 38 21.86 -8.01 21.52
C ALA A 38 20.82 -7.60 22.58
N GLU A 39 20.01 -6.59 22.29
CA GLU A 39 18.97 -6.05 23.18
C GLU A 39 17.58 -6.65 22.88
N GLY A 40 17.46 -7.47 21.82
CA GLY A 40 16.20 -8.09 21.42
C GLY A 40 15.40 -7.28 20.39
N ASN A 41 15.96 -6.20 19.83
CA ASN A 41 15.24 -5.32 18.92
C ASN A 41 15.41 -5.72 17.45
N ILE A 42 14.44 -5.32 16.62
CA ILE A 42 14.47 -5.45 15.15
C ILE A 42 13.97 -4.14 14.55
N ILE A 43 14.72 -3.59 13.60
CA ILE A 43 14.32 -2.42 12.82
C ILE A 43 13.90 -2.89 11.43
N ILE A 44 12.63 -2.67 11.08
CA ILE A 44 12.08 -2.99 9.77
C ILE A 44 11.90 -1.69 8.98
N GLN A 45 12.61 -1.56 7.86
CA GLN A 45 12.49 -0.44 6.94
C GLN A 45 11.93 -0.92 5.61
N PHE A 46 10.85 -0.30 5.15
CA PHE A 46 10.23 -0.60 3.87
C PHE A 46 9.63 0.66 3.28
N THR A 47 9.49 0.69 1.95
CA THR A 47 8.84 1.77 1.22
C THR A 47 7.44 1.33 0.82
N MET A 48 6.45 2.16 1.12
CA MET A 48 5.06 1.90 0.75
C MET A 48 4.87 2.01 -0.78
N ASN A 49 3.97 1.20 -1.33
CA ASN A 49 3.60 1.29 -2.75
C ASN A 49 2.51 2.36 -2.99
N GLU A 50 1.90 2.36 -4.17
CA GLU A 50 0.92 3.37 -4.58
C GLU A 50 -0.52 3.01 -4.18
N ALA A 51 -0.74 1.86 -3.54
CA ALA A 51 -2.06 1.44 -3.12
C ALA A 51 -2.52 2.24 -1.90
N LEU A 52 -3.76 2.72 -1.96
CA LEU A 52 -4.43 3.45 -0.89
C LEU A 52 -5.42 2.51 -0.21
N THR A 53 -4.92 1.75 0.75
CA THR A 53 -5.70 0.73 1.45
C THR A 53 -5.37 0.71 2.93
N ARG A 54 -6.06 -0.19 3.66
CA ARG A 54 -5.68 -0.60 5.00
C ARG A 54 -4.74 -1.79 4.91
N TRP A 55 -3.54 -1.59 5.42
CA TRP A 55 -2.49 -2.60 5.49
C TRP A 55 -2.56 -3.34 6.81
N LYS A 56 -2.39 -4.66 6.73
CA LYS A 56 -2.28 -5.54 7.89
C LYS A 56 -0.82 -5.93 8.09
N PHE A 57 -0.19 -5.40 9.13
CA PHE A 57 1.12 -5.83 9.59
C PHE A 57 0.97 -7.11 10.42
N LEU A 58 1.74 -8.13 10.09
CA LEU A 58 1.76 -9.42 10.78
C LEU A 58 3.21 -9.73 11.19
N GLY A 59 3.41 -9.97 12.48
CA GLY A 59 4.69 -10.40 13.03
C GLY A 59 4.57 -11.74 13.75
N PHE A 60 5.55 -12.60 13.56
CA PHE A 60 5.72 -13.85 14.30
C PHE A 60 7.16 -13.94 14.79
N ALA A 61 7.32 -14.13 16.10
CA ALA A 61 8.63 -14.30 16.73
C ALA A 61 8.65 -15.59 17.53
N HIS A 62 9.81 -16.25 17.55
CA HIS A 62 10.04 -17.43 18.38
C HIS A 62 11.44 -17.41 18.99
N THR A 63 11.60 -18.09 20.12
CA THR A 63 12.88 -18.29 20.81
C THR A 63 13.39 -19.72 20.59
N LYS A 64 14.65 -19.98 20.96
CA LYS A 64 15.27 -21.31 20.81
C LYS A 64 14.61 -22.38 21.68
N ASP A 65 14.01 -21.99 22.80
CA ASP A 65 13.20 -22.82 23.69
C ASP A 65 11.73 -22.94 23.23
N LEU A 66 11.44 -22.61 21.97
CA LEU A 66 10.14 -22.78 21.32
C LEU A 66 8.99 -21.94 21.90
N LYS A 67 9.29 -20.89 22.67
CA LYS A 67 8.27 -19.87 22.99
C LYS A 67 8.01 -19.05 21.74
N PHE A 68 6.78 -18.60 21.57
CA PHE A 68 6.39 -17.79 20.42
C PHE A 68 5.45 -16.66 20.82
N ALA A 69 5.43 -15.62 20.01
CA ALA A 69 4.49 -14.52 20.10
C ALA A 69 4.09 -14.07 18.70
N THR A 70 2.85 -13.59 18.58
CA THR A 70 2.33 -12.96 17.37
C THR A 70 1.97 -11.51 17.66
N THR A 71 2.14 -10.64 16.67
CA THR A 71 1.65 -9.27 16.72
C THR A 71 0.92 -8.92 15.44
N GLN A 72 -0.12 -8.10 15.57
CA GLN A 72 -0.91 -7.61 14.47
C GLN A 72 -1.12 -6.10 14.64
N HIS A 73 -0.83 -5.34 13.59
CA HIS A 73 -1.10 -3.92 13.53
C HIS A 73 -1.76 -3.54 12.20
N GLU A 74 -2.45 -2.41 12.20
CA GLU A 74 -3.08 -1.87 11.00
C GLU A 74 -2.54 -0.48 10.69
N THR A 75 -2.42 -0.14 9.41
CA THR A 75 -1.99 1.18 8.95
C THR A 75 -2.77 1.55 7.70
N ILE A 76 -3.12 2.82 7.55
CA ILE A 76 -3.91 3.30 6.43
C ILE A 76 -3.06 4.25 5.59
N THR A 77 -3.10 4.04 4.29
CA THR A 77 -2.52 4.94 3.28
C THR A 77 -3.65 5.67 2.57
N GLN A 78 -3.61 6.99 2.55
CA GLN A 78 -4.63 7.83 1.92
C GLN A 78 -3.98 8.93 1.09
N LYS A 79 -4.65 9.36 0.01
CA LYS A 79 -4.26 10.55 -0.74
C LYS A 79 -4.77 11.76 0.04
N SER A 80 -3.86 12.65 0.43
CA SER A 80 -4.19 13.97 0.97
C SER A 80 -4.76 14.90 -0.10
#